data_AF-A0A1R1L5W5-F1
#
_entry.id   AF-A0A1R1L5W5-F1
#
_cell.length_a   1.000
_cell.length_b   1.000
_cell.length_c   1.000
_cell.angle_alpha   90.00
_cell.angle_beta   90.00
_cell.angle_gamma   90.00
#
_symmetry.space_group_name_H-M   'P 1'
#
loop_
_entity.id
_entity.type
_entity.pdbx_description
1 polymer ?
#
loop_
_entity_poly.entity_id
_entity_poly.type
_entity_poly.pdbx_seq_one_letter_code
_entity_poly.pdbx_strand_id
1 'polypeptide(L)'
;MIQTLVATLMWALVASLLIFRRKRADRSITYAALTIAIAMTLNVDAIYTAVDPLLGGTNLATLIADALLMTGLFFLGQGVMRTGEYRPRLVRAVVSIPMLAISLLAITTAFLFIERGATTTRFMSDLGAQPATAVYSIINFVYCGIVIATMMVLAARQYRHSTGIQHLPAGLLTLGSTFGVALCLAVIVMDIAHVTGCLDLMHAIQPTYAPLSLLTFLFLCAGFAAQPAVRRAQHYLRRRRTAGLAAQLKPLWNRATQARPGLSQADPRAVNAEDPEGCLHRVIVEIRDAMIDPRITFKTSRAERTLLDRAESHLLGCDRATTSGPRTQSEEAGS
;
A
#
# COMPACT_ATOMS: atom_id res chain seq x y z
N MET A 1 5.11 26.25 -5.42
CA MET A 1 6.26 25.35 -5.09
C MET A 1 5.83 24.06 -4.39
N ILE A 2 4.97 24.09 -3.38
CA ILE A 2 4.54 22.85 -2.68
C ILE A 2 3.62 22.00 -3.57
N GLN A 3 2.64 22.59 -4.26
CA GLN A 3 1.77 21.87 -5.20
C GLN A 3 2.58 21.12 -6.28
N THR A 4 3.61 21.75 -6.84
CA THR A 4 4.50 21.13 -7.84
C THR A 4 5.29 19.96 -7.25
N LEU A 5 5.74 20.06 -5.99
CA LEU A 5 6.38 18.94 -5.28
C LEU A 5 5.40 17.78 -5.05
N VAL A 6 4.18 18.07 -4.63
CA VAL A 6 3.13 17.04 -4.44
C VAL A 6 2.79 16.35 -5.77
N ALA A 7 2.60 17.12 -6.85
CA ALA A 7 2.31 16.57 -8.17
C ALA A 7 3.47 15.69 -8.68
N THR A 8 4.72 16.13 -8.52
CA THR A 8 5.89 15.33 -8.93
C THR A 8 6.04 14.05 -8.10
N LEU A 9 5.81 14.10 -6.78
CA LEU A 9 5.77 12.91 -5.92
C LEU A 9 4.70 11.91 -6.38
N MET A 10 3.50 12.40 -6.71
CA MET A 10 2.40 11.56 -7.21
C MET A 10 2.75 10.90 -8.56
N TRP A 11 3.35 11.64 -9.49
CA TRP A 11 3.81 11.07 -10.76
C TRP A 11 4.96 10.07 -10.58
N ALA A 12 5.87 10.31 -9.64
CA ALA A 12 6.92 9.36 -9.27
C ALA A 12 6.33 8.07 -8.70
N LEU A 13 5.27 8.16 -7.88
CA LEU A 13 4.53 7.00 -7.41
C LEU A 13 3.89 6.23 -8.57
N VAL A 14 3.22 6.92 -9.50
CA VAL A 14 2.61 6.29 -10.69
C VAL A 14 3.67 5.55 -11.51
N ALA A 15 4.81 6.20 -11.80
CA ALA A 15 5.92 5.58 -12.53
C ALA A 15 6.46 4.34 -11.81
N SER A 16 6.68 4.44 -10.49
CA SER A 16 7.10 3.32 -9.65
C SER A 16 6.11 2.15 -9.74
N LEU A 17 4.82 2.41 -9.53
CA LEU A 17 3.77 1.37 -9.60
C LEU A 17 3.68 0.72 -10.99
N LEU A 18 3.90 1.48 -12.07
CA LEU A 18 3.93 0.96 -13.44
C LEU A 18 5.16 0.09 -13.71
N ILE A 19 6.34 0.49 -13.23
CA ILE A 19 7.59 -0.29 -13.36
C ILE A 19 7.51 -1.60 -12.58
N PHE A 20 6.92 -1.59 -11.39
CA PHE A 20 6.77 -2.77 -10.55
C PHE A 20 5.55 -3.64 -10.91
N ARG A 21 4.80 -3.31 -11.96
CA ARG A 21 3.57 -4.00 -12.36
C ARG A 21 3.89 -5.36 -13.00
N ARG A 22 3.65 -6.47 -12.29
CA ARG A 22 3.54 -7.81 -12.89
C ARG A 22 2.09 -8.30 -12.87
N LYS A 23 1.66 -8.81 -14.05
CA LYS A 23 0.38 -9.41 -14.55
C LYS A 23 -0.90 -9.56 -13.69
N ARG A 24 -0.88 -9.41 -12.35
CA ARG A 24 -2.06 -9.54 -11.46
C ARG A 24 -2.10 -8.58 -10.26
N ALA A 25 -1.17 -7.63 -10.13
CA ALA A 25 -1.24 -6.65 -9.04
C ALA A 25 -2.46 -5.72 -9.20
N ASP A 26 -3.15 -5.44 -8.08
CA ASP A 26 -4.43 -4.75 -7.99
C ASP A 26 -4.47 -3.44 -8.80
N ARG A 27 -5.21 -3.46 -9.91
CA ARG A 27 -5.35 -2.31 -10.83
C ARG A 27 -5.92 -1.07 -10.15
N SER A 28 -6.67 -1.25 -9.06
CA SER A 28 -7.31 -0.16 -8.31
C SER A 28 -6.30 0.81 -7.70
N ILE A 29 -5.14 0.36 -7.20
CA ILE A 29 -4.13 1.25 -6.61
C ILE A 29 -3.45 2.09 -7.69
N THR A 30 -3.18 1.50 -8.86
CA THR A 30 -2.62 2.26 -9.99
C THR A 30 -3.60 3.29 -10.53
N TYR A 31 -4.88 2.93 -10.68
CA TYR A 31 -5.91 3.88 -11.07
C TYR A 31 -6.06 5.01 -10.05
N ALA A 32 -6.09 4.68 -8.76
CA ALA A 32 -6.11 5.67 -7.68
C ALA A 32 -4.93 6.65 -7.80
N ALA A 33 -3.70 6.14 -7.89
CA ALA A 33 -2.51 6.98 -7.99
C ALA A 33 -2.53 7.86 -9.25
N LEU A 34 -2.98 7.33 -10.39
CA LEU A 34 -3.10 8.10 -11.64
C LEU A 34 -4.15 9.21 -11.52
N THR A 35 -5.34 8.90 -11.01
CA THR A 35 -6.42 9.88 -10.85
C THR A 35 -6.02 10.98 -9.86
N ILE A 36 -5.39 10.64 -8.74
CA ILE A 36 -4.87 11.62 -7.77
C ILE A 36 -3.74 12.46 -8.38
N ALA A 37 -2.84 11.86 -9.17
CA ALA A 37 -1.78 12.60 -9.84
C ALA A 37 -2.33 13.65 -10.81
N ILE A 38 -3.37 13.30 -11.58
CA ILE A 38 -4.06 14.25 -12.49
C ILE A 38 -4.71 15.37 -11.67
N ALA A 39 -5.44 15.04 -10.60
CA ALA A 39 -6.04 16.03 -9.71
C ALA A 39 -5.01 17.02 -9.14
N MET A 40 -3.90 16.52 -8.62
CA MET A 40 -2.81 17.34 -8.08
C MET A 40 -2.10 18.19 -9.15
N THR A 41 -2.05 17.69 -10.39
CA THR A 41 -1.47 18.43 -11.53
C THR A 41 -2.37 19.61 -11.91
N LEU A 42 -3.69 19.42 -11.92
CA LEU A 42 -4.65 20.50 -12.17
C LEU A 42 -4.60 21.60 -11.10
N ASN A 43 -4.23 21.26 -9.88
CA ASN A 43 -4.05 22.21 -8.77
C ASN A 43 -2.71 22.97 -8.79
N VAL A 44 -1.83 22.75 -9.78
CA VAL A 44 -0.61 23.57 -9.94
C VAL A 44 -0.99 24.91 -10.54
N ASP A 45 -0.69 26.02 -9.86
CA ASP A 45 -1.08 27.38 -10.26
C ASP A 45 -0.94 27.65 -11.78
N ALA A 46 0.23 27.35 -12.37
CA ALA A 46 0.49 27.58 -13.80
C ALA A 46 -0.43 26.75 -14.73
N ILE A 47 -0.75 25.52 -14.35
CA ILE A 47 -1.64 24.63 -15.11
C ILE A 47 -3.08 25.07 -14.89
N TYR A 48 -3.44 25.38 -13.65
CA TYR A 48 -4.76 25.86 -13.27
C TYR A 48 -5.16 27.12 -14.05
N THR A 49 -4.29 28.14 -14.09
CA THR A 49 -4.56 29.40 -14.81
C THR A 49 -4.63 29.23 -16.32
N ALA A 50 -4.06 28.15 -16.88
CA ALA A 50 -4.16 27.85 -18.30
C ALA A 50 -5.44 27.06 -18.64
N VAL A 51 -5.85 26.15 -17.75
CA VAL A 51 -6.97 25.24 -17.98
C VAL A 51 -8.31 25.86 -17.61
N ASP A 52 -8.40 26.59 -16.49
CA ASP A 52 -9.67 27.15 -16.01
C ASP A 52 -10.34 28.11 -17.01
N PRO A 53 -9.62 29.01 -17.72
CA PRO A 53 -10.22 29.86 -18.75
C PRO A 53 -10.84 29.07 -19.91
N LEU A 54 -10.24 27.93 -20.29
CA LEU A 54 -10.77 27.05 -21.34
C LEU A 54 -12.07 26.36 -20.92
N LEU A 55 -12.29 26.22 -19.61
CA LEU A 55 -13.49 25.65 -19.02
C LEU A 55 -14.55 26.70 -18.69
N GLY A 56 -14.30 27.98 -18.99
CA GLY A 56 -15.23 29.09 -18.76
C GLY A 56 -14.77 30.10 -17.71
N GLY A 57 -13.58 29.96 -17.12
CA GLY A 57 -12.93 30.97 -16.28
C GLY A 57 -13.64 31.27 -14.95
N THR A 58 -14.41 30.32 -14.44
CA THR A 58 -15.23 30.44 -13.22
C THR A 58 -14.85 29.40 -12.16
N ASN A 59 -13.57 29.04 -12.10
CA ASN A 59 -13.02 28.07 -11.15
C ASN A 59 -13.56 26.63 -11.28
N LEU A 60 -14.09 26.27 -12.46
CA LEU A 60 -14.56 24.91 -12.75
C LEU A 60 -13.42 23.89 -12.72
N ALA A 61 -12.19 24.31 -12.99
CA ALA A 61 -11.02 23.46 -12.82
C ALA A 61 -10.87 22.95 -11.37
N THR A 62 -11.26 23.75 -10.37
CA THR A 62 -11.23 23.35 -8.95
C THR A 62 -12.20 22.20 -8.68
N LEU A 63 -13.45 22.33 -9.14
CA LEU A 63 -14.47 21.29 -8.99
C LEU A 63 -14.03 19.97 -9.65
N ILE A 64 -13.45 20.04 -10.85
CA ILE A 64 -12.95 18.86 -11.56
C ILE A 64 -11.77 18.23 -10.80
N ALA A 65 -10.82 19.04 -10.32
CA ALA A 65 -9.67 18.54 -9.56
C ALA A 65 -10.11 17.85 -8.27
N ASP A 66 -11.06 18.43 -7.52
CA ASP A 66 -11.59 17.85 -6.29
C ASP A 66 -12.41 16.58 -6.56
N ALA A 67 -13.23 16.56 -7.60
CA ALA A 67 -13.96 15.36 -8.01
C ALA A 67 -13.02 14.21 -8.41
N LEU A 68 -11.93 14.51 -9.12
CA LEU A 68 -10.88 13.55 -9.44
C LEU A 68 -10.15 13.07 -8.18
N LEU A 69 -9.84 13.96 -7.25
CA LEU A 69 -9.22 13.59 -5.97
C LEU A 69 -10.10 12.62 -5.17
N MET A 70 -11.39 12.93 -5.01
CA MET A 70 -12.36 12.07 -4.33
C MET A 70 -12.49 10.70 -5.01
N THR A 71 -12.52 10.68 -6.34
CA THR A 71 -12.57 9.44 -7.14
C THR A 71 -11.29 8.62 -7.00
N GLY A 72 -10.13 9.29 -6.98
CA GLY A 72 -8.84 8.66 -6.75
C GLY A 72 -8.74 8.02 -5.36
N LEU A 73 -9.16 8.75 -4.32
CA LEU A 73 -9.25 8.23 -2.95
C LEU A 73 -10.25 7.09 -2.82
N PHE A 74 -11.38 7.14 -3.54
CA PHE A 74 -12.32 6.02 -3.61
C PHE A 74 -11.65 4.74 -4.13
N PHE A 75 -10.94 4.82 -5.27
CA PHE A 75 -10.21 3.68 -5.80
C PHE A 75 -9.11 3.20 -4.84
N LEU A 76 -8.48 4.12 -4.12
CA LEU A 76 -7.48 3.81 -3.12
C LEU A 76 -8.08 3.00 -1.97
N GLY A 77 -9.18 3.49 -1.39
CA GLY A 77 -9.93 2.79 -0.35
C GLY A 77 -10.39 1.40 -0.81
N GLN A 78 -10.91 1.29 -2.04
CA GLN A 78 -11.30 0.00 -2.64
C GLN A 78 -10.10 -0.97 -2.77
N GLY A 79 -8.93 -0.47 -3.19
CA GLY A 79 -7.72 -1.29 -3.29
C GLY A 79 -7.27 -1.84 -1.94
N VAL A 80 -7.28 -1.01 -0.89
CA VAL A 80 -6.92 -1.45 0.46
C VAL A 80 -7.98 -2.42 1.02
N MET A 81 -9.27 -2.18 0.80
CA MET A 81 -10.33 -3.07 1.26
C MET A 81 -10.33 -4.46 0.62
N ARG A 82 -9.93 -4.58 -0.65
CA ARG A 82 -9.85 -5.88 -1.33
C ARG A 82 -8.76 -6.79 -0.75
N THR A 83 -7.72 -6.19 -0.18
CA THR A 83 -6.56 -6.90 0.35
C THR A 83 -6.63 -7.16 1.87
N GLY A 84 -7.51 -6.47 2.60
CA GLY A 84 -7.72 -6.66 4.04
C GLY A 84 -8.74 -7.76 4.38
N GLU A 85 -8.38 -8.63 5.33
CA GLU A 85 -9.29 -9.64 5.92
C GLU A 85 -10.41 -8.99 6.77
N TYR A 86 -10.20 -7.76 7.24
CA TYR A 86 -11.16 -7.04 8.08
C TYR A 86 -12.09 -6.13 7.25
N ARG A 87 -13.40 -6.42 7.28
CA ARG A 87 -14.43 -5.68 6.53
C ARG A 87 -15.54 -5.13 7.43
N PRO A 88 -15.29 -4.04 8.18
CA PRO A 88 -16.35 -3.40 8.94
C PRO A 88 -17.40 -2.83 7.98
N ARG A 89 -18.68 -3.09 8.25
CA ARG A 89 -19.80 -2.72 7.37
C ARG A 89 -19.85 -1.21 7.08
N LEU A 90 -19.54 -0.39 8.08
CA LEU A 90 -19.51 1.07 7.95
C LEU A 90 -18.45 1.55 6.96
N VAL A 91 -17.24 1.00 7.03
CA VAL A 91 -16.16 1.31 6.07
C VAL A 91 -16.55 0.91 4.65
N ARG A 92 -17.18 -0.26 4.49
CA ARG A 92 -17.66 -0.71 3.18
C ARG A 92 -18.74 0.20 2.62
N ALA A 93 -19.61 0.72 3.48
CA ALA A 93 -20.63 1.68 3.10
C ALA A 93 -20.02 3.03 2.69
N VAL A 94 -18.99 3.51 3.40
CA VAL A 94 -18.33 4.78 3.05
C VAL A 94 -17.55 4.68 1.74
N VAL A 95 -16.81 3.59 1.54
CA VAL A 95 -16.03 3.36 0.31
C VAL A 95 -16.92 2.73 -0.78
N SER A 96 -18.21 3.08 -0.82
CA SER A 96 -19.16 2.55 -1.80
C SER A 96 -19.42 3.56 -2.93
N ILE A 97 -19.75 3.03 -4.12
CA ILE A 97 -20.13 3.84 -5.27
C ILE A 97 -21.27 4.83 -4.94
N PRO A 98 -22.37 4.44 -4.24
CA PRO A 98 -23.42 5.40 -3.92
C PRO A 98 -22.94 6.52 -3.00
N MET A 99 -22.06 6.25 -2.04
CA MET A 99 -21.52 7.30 -1.16
C MET A 99 -20.66 8.30 -1.95
N LEU A 100 -19.80 7.82 -2.86
CA LEU A 100 -19.03 8.69 -3.75
C LEU A 100 -19.98 9.52 -4.62
N ALA A 101 -21.00 8.92 -5.22
CA ALA A 101 -21.95 9.62 -6.08
C ALA A 101 -22.73 10.71 -5.30
N ILE A 102 -23.20 10.39 -4.09
CA ILE A 102 -23.87 11.36 -3.21
C ILE A 102 -22.93 12.50 -2.84
N SER A 103 -21.67 12.19 -2.50
CA SER A 103 -20.69 13.21 -2.12
C SER A 103 -20.33 14.11 -3.30
N LEU A 104 -20.13 13.53 -4.50
CA LEU A 104 -19.88 14.28 -5.74
C LEU A 104 -21.07 15.17 -6.11
N LEU A 105 -22.30 14.66 -5.98
CA LEU A 105 -23.51 15.45 -6.20
C LEU A 105 -23.58 16.60 -5.20
N ALA A 106 -23.33 16.33 -3.92
CA ALA A 106 -23.39 17.33 -2.86
C ALA A 106 -22.36 18.45 -3.05
N ILE A 107 -21.10 18.13 -3.39
CA ILE A 107 -20.11 19.18 -3.70
C ILE A 107 -20.47 19.94 -4.97
N THR A 108 -21.03 19.27 -5.99
CA THR A 108 -21.44 19.94 -7.23
C THR A 108 -22.57 20.92 -6.95
N THR A 109 -23.58 20.50 -6.19
CA THR A 109 -24.68 21.37 -5.77
C THR A 109 -24.17 22.54 -4.95
N ALA A 110 -23.34 22.31 -3.92
CA ALA A 110 -22.76 23.38 -3.12
C ALA A 110 -21.95 24.36 -3.98
N PHE A 111 -21.16 23.86 -4.94
CA PHE A 111 -20.34 24.67 -5.85
C PHE A 111 -21.19 25.59 -6.75
N LEU A 112 -22.38 25.16 -7.17
CA LEU A 112 -23.29 25.99 -7.95
C LEU A 112 -23.84 27.19 -7.17
N PHE A 113 -23.90 27.11 -5.84
CA PHE A 113 -24.33 28.20 -4.97
C PHE A 113 -23.20 29.18 -4.60
N ILE A 114 -21.95 28.92 -5.01
CA ILE A 114 -20.82 29.83 -4.76
C ILE A 114 -20.85 30.99 -5.75
N GLU A 115 -20.65 32.20 -5.24
CA GLU A 115 -20.37 33.38 -6.08
C GLU A 115 -18.92 33.32 -6.56
N ARG A 116 -18.69 32.55 -7.63
CA ARG A 116 -17.37 32.08 -8.09
C ARG A 116 -16.41 33.15 -8.60
N GLY A 117 -16.93 34.29 -9.05
CA GLY A 117 -16.12 35.35 -9.67
C GLY A 117 -15.27 34.85 -10.84
N ALA A 118 -14.14 35.53 -11.07
CA ALA A 118 -13.14 35.14 -12.07
C ALA A 118 -12.18 34.07 -11.52
N THR A 119 -11.41 33.44 -12.41
CA THR A 119 -10.37 32.45 -12.06
C THR A 119 -9.45 32.96 -10.95
N THR A 120 -9.34 32.22 -9.85
CA THR A 120 -8.39 32.46 -8.76
C THR A 120 -7.61 31.20 -8.41
N THR A 121 -6.32 31.34 -8.12
CA THR A 121 -5.47 30.25 -7.60
C THR A 121 -5.58 30.08 -6.09
N ARG A 122 -6.25 31.01 -5.40
CA ARG A 122 -6.44 31.01 -3.95
C ARG A 122 -7.91 30.87 -3.57
N PHE A 123 -8.60 29.94 -4.23
CA PHE A 123 -10.05 29.71 -4.09
C PHE A 123 -10.55 29.77 -2.63
N MET A 124 -9.94 29.02 -1.71
CA MET A 124 -10.35 28.99 -0.30
C MET A 124 -9.98 30.24 0.50
N SER A 125 -8.97 31.00 0.07
CA SER A 125 -8.63 32.29 0.70
C SER A 125 -9.57 33.39 0.26
N ASP A 126 -9.94 33.41 -1.03
CA ASP A 126 -10.68 34.50 -1.64
C ASP A 126 -12.19 34.33 -1.50
N LEU A 127 -12.68 33.07 -1.53
CA LEU A 127 -14.10 32.73 -1.51
C LEU A 127 -14.51 32.01 -0.21
N GLY A 128 -13.56 31.72 0.68
CA GLY A 128 -13.78 30.91 1.90
C GLY A 128 -14.71 31.53 2.93
N ALA A 129 -14.90 32.86 2.91
CA ALA A 129 -15.85 33.54 3.78
C ALA A 129 -17.32 33.22 3.43
N GLN A 130 -17.60 32.75 2.21
CA GLN A 130 -18.95 32.39 1.81
C GLN A 130 -19.36 31.05 2.45
N PRO A 131 -20.55 30.97 3.07
CA PRO A 131 -21.05 29.72 3.66
C PRO A 131 -21.11 28.56 2.65
N ALA A 132 -21.46 28.84 1.39
CA ALA A 132 -21.48 27.83 0.32
C ALA A 132 -20.10 27.21 0.07
N THR A 133 -19.03 28.02 0.08
CA THR A 133 -17.65 27.57 -0.08
C THR A 133 -17.19 26.71 1.09
N ALA A 134 -17.55 27.08 2.32
CA ALA A 134 -17.24 26.26 3.48
C ALA A 134 -18.00 24.92 3.46
N VAL A 135 -19.29 24.91 3.12
CA VAL A 135 -20.06 23.66 2.95
C VAL A 135 -19.43 22.76 1.88
N TYR A 136 -19.06 23.34 0.74
CA TYR A 136 -18.37 22.64 -0.34
C TYR A 136 -17.08 21.96 0.15
N SER A 137 -16.20 22.72 0.82
CA SER A 137 -14.93 22.22 1.31
C SER A 137 -15.09 21.19 2.43
N ILE A 138 -15.97 21.46 3.40
CA ILE A 138 -16.27 20.54 4.50
C ILE A 138 -16.73 19.19 3.96
N ILE A 139 -17.66 19.15 2.99
CA ILE A 139 -18.10 17.89 2.40
C ILE A 139 -16.93 17.13 1.75
N ASN A 140 -16.10 17.83 0.98
CA ASN A 140 -14.94 17.25 0.31
C ASN A 140 -13.94 16.66 1.33
N PHE A 141 -13.53 17.45 2.33
CA PHE A 141 -12.54 17.03 3.33
C PHE A 141 -13.09 16.04 4.36
N VAL A 142 -14.39 16.04 4.66
CA VAL A 142 -15.04 15.00 5.46
C VAL A 142 -15.00 13.66 4.72
N TYR A 143 -15.39 13.63 3.44
CA TYR A 143 -15.33 12.41 2.64
C TYR A 143 -13.89 11.88 2.55
N CYS A 144 -12.94 12.74 2.17
CA CYS A 144 -11.52 12.39 2.09
C CYS A 144 -10.99 11.92 3.46
N GLY A 145 -11.32 12.63 4.53
CA GLY A 145 -10.92 12.33 5.90
C GLY A 145 -11.40 10.96 6.36
N ILE A 146 -12.65 10.56 6.06
CA ILE A 146 -13.15 9.23 6.44
C ILE A 146 -12.43 8.12 5.65
N VAL A 147 -12.16 8.32 4.37
CA VAL A 147 -11.40 7.36 3.54
C VAL A 147 -9.97 7.21 4.08
N ILE A 148 -9.30 8.32 4.38
CA ILE A 148 -7.93 8.29 4.93
C ILE A 148 -7.92 7.70 6.35
N ALA A 149 -8.88 8.02 7.21
CA ALA A 149 -9.01 7.44 8.54
C ALA A 149 -9.23 5.93 8.50
N THR A 150 -10.02 5.46 7.52
CA THR A 150 -10.16 4.03 7.25
C THR A 150 -8.83 3.39 6.90
N MET A 151 -8.07 4.03 6.01
CA MET A 151 -6.73 3.57 5.64
C MET A 151 -5.79 3.56 6.84
N MET A 152 -5.85 4.56 7.71
CA MET A 152 -5.08 4.62 8.97
C MET A 152 -5.35 3.40 9.84
N VAL A 153 -6.62 3.03 10.04
CA VAL A 153 -7.00 1.86 10.86
C VAL A 153 -6.44 0.56 10.27
N LEU A 154 -6.53 0.39 8.95
CA LEU A 154 -6.02 -0.79 8.25
C LEU A 154 -4.48 -0.85 8.30
N ALA A 155 -3.81 0.28 8.05
CA ALA A 155 -2.35 0.40 8.11
C ALA A 155 -1.81 0.15 9.53
N ALA A 156 -2.45 0.71 10.56
CA ALA A 156 -2.07 0.51 11.95
C ALA A 156 -2.24 -0.95 12.40
N ARG A 157 -3.30 -1.62 11.95
CA ARG A 157 -3.48 -3.07 12.19
C ARG A 157 -2.42 -3.89 11.48
N GLN A 158 -2.16 -3.58 10.20
CA GLN A 158 -1.10 -4.24 9.46
C GLN A 158 0.25 -4.03 10.14
N TYR A 159 0.52 -2.84 10.67
CA TYR A 159 1.74 -2.55 11.41
C TYR A 159 1.87 -3.42 12.67
N ARG A 160 0.77 -3.66 13.40
CA ARG A 160 0.76 -4.53 14.60
C ARG A 160 0.95 -6.01 14.29
N HIS A 161 0.45 -6.48 13.14
CA HIS A 161 0.50 -7.90 12.76
C HIS A 161 1.64 -8.26 11.80
N SER A 162 2.28 -7.27 11.18
CA SER A 162 3.44 -7.51 10.32
C SER A 162 4.63 -7.92 11.17
N THR A 163 5.50 -8.76 10.61
CA THR A 163 6.79 -9.11 11.22
C THR A 163 7.93 -8.75 10.27
N GLY A 164 9.04 -8.26 10.83
CA GLY A 164 10.25 -7.93 10.07
C GLY A 164 10.06 -6.80 9.05
N ILE A 165 10.58 -6.99 7.83
CA ILE A 165 10.72 -5.92 6.82
C ILE A 165 9.39 -5.35 6.27
N GLN A 166 8.25 -5.95 6.61
CA GLN A 166 6.91 -5.46 6.25
C GLN A 166 6.37 -4.36 7.19
N HIS A 167 7.03 -4.10 8.33
CA HIS A 167 6.70 -2.96 9.20
C HIS A 167 6.90 -1.61 8.51
N LEU A 168 7.90 -1.49 7.63
CA LEU A 168 8.29 -0.20 7.05
C LEU A 168 7.19 0.40 6.16
N PRO A 169 6.62 -0.32 5.17
CA PRO A 169 5.50 0.20 4.40
C PRO A 169 4.25 0.49 5.26
N ALA A 170 3.94 -0.39 6.23
CA ALA A 170 2.78 -0.20 7.11
C ALA A 170 2.95 1.02 8.03
N GLY A 171 4.16 1.27 8.54
CA GLY A 171 4.48 2.43 9.37
C GLY A 171 4.40 3.74 8.58
N LEU A 172 4.96 3.77 7.36
CA LEU A 172 4.86 4.93 6.46
C LEU A 172 3.41 5.26 6.11
N LEU A 173 2.60 4.24 5.77
CA LEU A 173 1.18 4.44 5.48
C LEU A 173 0.41 4.94 6.71
N THR A 174 0.71 4.41 7.91
CA THR A 174 0.07 4.87 9.15
C THR A 174 0.40 6.34 9.42
N LEU A 175 1.69 6.72 9.35
CA LEU A 175 2.13 8.10 9.52
C LEU A 175 1.47 9.04 8.50
N GLY A 176 1.50 8.67 7.21
CA GLY A 176 0.90 9.46 6.14
C GLY A 176 -0.61 9.64 6.32
N SER A 177 -1.33 8.58 6.71
CA SER A 177 -2.76 8.70 7.00
C SER A 177 -3.05 9.51 8.27
N THR A 178 -2.20 9.45 9.30
CA THR A 178 -2.35 10.31 10.49
C THR A 178 -2.21 11.78 10.14
N PHE A 179 -1.18 12.16 9.36
CA PHE A 179 -1.04 13.53 8.85
C PHE A 179 -2.22 13.92 7.95
N GLY A 180 -2.73 13.00 7.13
CA GLY A 180 -3.88 13.26 6.25
C GLY A 180 -5.19 13.50 7.02
N VAL A 181 -5.44 12.76 8.11
CA VAL A 181 -6.58 13.03 9.00
C VAL A 181 -6.41 14.38 9.70
N ALA A 182 -5.22 14.66 10.22
CA ALA A 182 -4.92 15.95 10.84
C ALA A 182 -5.11 17.11 9.84
N LEU A 183 -4.74 16.92 8.58
CA LEU A 183 -4.93 17.89 7.51
C LEU A 183 -6.41 18.16 7.26
N CYS A 184 -7.22 17.10 7.15
CA CYS A 184 -8.66 17.23 6.96
C CYS A 184 -9.31 17.98 8.13
N LEU A 185 -8.93 17.66 9.37
CA LEU A 185 -9.41 18.37 10.56
C LEU A 185 -8.98 19.84 10.56
N ALA A 186 -7.73 20.14 10.24
CA ALA A 186 -7.23 21.51 10.17
C ALA A 186 -8.01 22.34 9.14
N VAL A 187 -8.28 21.78 7.96
CA VAL A 187 -9.07 22.46 6.92
C VAL A 187 -10.50 22.71 7.39
N ILE A 188 -11.18 21.70 7.95
CA ILE A 188 -12.55 21.87 8.46
C ILE A 188 -12.61 22.96 9.55
N VAL A 189 -11.63 23.00 10.46
CA VAL A 189 -11.57 24.04 11.49
C VAL A 189 -11.32 25.42 10.87
N MET A 190 -10.44 25.53 9.87
CA MET A 190 -10.22 26.79 9.15
C MET A 190 -11.49 27.26 8.42
N ASP A 191 -12.23 26.35 7.78
CA ASP A 191 -13.47 26.68 7.06
C ASP A 191 -14.54 27.23 8.01
N ILE A 192 -14.71 26.58 9.17
CA ILE A 192 -15.63 27.05 10.21
C ILE A 192 -15.17 28.40 10.74
N ALA A 193 -13.89 28.55 11.08
CA ALA A 193 -13.33 29.79 11.62
C ALA A 193 -13.48 30.97 10.63
N HIS A 194 -13.33 30.72 9.34
CA HIS A 194 -13.48 31.73 8.28
C HIS A 194 -14.94 32.22 8.21
N VAL A 195 -15.92 31.30 8.23
CA VAL A 195 -17.34 31.65 8.17
C VAL A 195 -17.86 32.28 9.45
N THR A 196 -17.34 31.89 10.63
CA THR A 196 -17.72 32.51 11.91
C THR A 196 -17.01 33.83 12.19
N GLY A 197 -16.12 34.28 11.29
CA GLY A 197 -15.33 35.51 11.47
C GLY A 197 -14.21 35.39 12.52
N CYS A 198 -13.88 34.18 12.97
CA CYS A 198 -12.79 33.91 13.90
C CYS A 198 -11.43 33.88 13.18
N LEU A 199 -11.06 35.00 12.57
CA LEU A 199 -9.89 35.10 11.69
C LEU A 199 -8.57 34.81 12.42
N ASP A 200 -8.44 35.12 13.71
CA ASP A 200 -7.23 34.82 14.48
C ASP A 200 -6.96 33.31 14.55
N LEU A 201 -8.00 32.51 14.75
CA LEU A 201 -7.92 31.05 14.76
C LEU A 201 -7.56 30.51 13.38
N MET A 202 -8.16 31.06 12.32
CA MET A 202 -7.84 30.70 10.94
C MET A 202 -6.36 30.95 10.64
N HIS A 203 -5.85 32.15 10.92
CA HIS A 203 -4.45 32.52 10.66
C HIS A 203 -3.47 31.70 11.52
N ALA A 204 -3.84 31.31 12.74
CA ALA A 204 -3.03 30.45 13.59
C ALA A 204 -2.87 29.04 13.01
N ILE A 205 -3.90 28.49 12.38
CA ILE A 205 -3.91 27.13 11.82
C ILE A 205 -3.36 27.10 10.38
N GLN A 206 -3.58 28.15 9.59
CA GLN A 206 -3.13 28.26 8.20
C GLN A 206 -1.68 27.82 7.92
N PRO A 207 -0.65 28.18 8.71
CA PRO A 207 0.73 27.75 8.45
C PRO A 207 0.92 26.23 8.56
N THR A 208 0.03 25.50 9.24
CA THR A 208 0.11 24.04 9.38
C THR A 208 -0.31 23.30 8.12
N TYR A 209 -1.12 23.92 7.24
CA TYR A 209 -1.66 23.27 6.04
C TYR A 209 -0.56 22.75 5.10
N ALA A 210 0.38 23.62 4.75
CA ALA A 210 1.48 23.31 3.83
C ALA A 210 2.34 22.10 4.28
N PRO A 211 2.89 22.07 5.51
CA PRO A 211 3.67 20.92 5.98
C PRO A 211 2.82 19.66 6.15
N LEU A 212 1.58 19.76 6.67
CA LEU A 212 0.71 18.59 6.81
C LEU A 212 0.39 17.97 5.45
N SER A 213 0.08 18.78 4.44
CA SER A 213 -0.15 18.33 3.07
C SER A 213 1.07 17.61 2.51
N LEU A 214 2.26 18.23 2.58
CA LEU A 214 3.48 17.62 2.08
C LEU A 214 3.81 16.30 2.78
N LEU A 215 3.75 16.25 4.11
CA LEU A 215 4.03 15.04 4.89
C LEU A 215 3.02 13.93 4.57
N THR A 216 1.74 14.27 4.43
CA THR A 216 0.67 13.31 4.03
C THR A 216 1.03 12.65 2.71
N PHE A 217 1.27 13.43 1.66
CA PHE A 217 1.58 12.89 0.34
C PHE A 217 2.92 12.16 0.31
N LEU A 218 3.95 12.69 0.97
CA LEU A 218 5.27 12.07 1.03
C LEU A 218 5.21 10.67 1.66
N PHE A 219 4.60 10.55 2.84
CA PHE A 219 4.53 9.28 3.56
C PHE A 219 3.58 8.28 2.89
N LEU A 220 2.44 8.73 2.35
CA LEU A 220 1.55 7.86 1.59
C LEU A 220 2.23 7.34 0.33
N CYS A 221 2.87 8.22 -0.46
CA CYS A 221 3.61 7.81 -1.66
C CYS A 221 4.74 6.84 -1.31
N ALA A 222 5.54 7.15 -0.29
CA ALA A 222 6.62 6.29 0.17
C ALA A 222 6.08 4.92 0.64
N GLY A 223 4.98 4.89 1.38
CA GLY A 223 4.34 3.66 1.84
C GLY A 223 3.87 2.77 0.68
N PHE A 224 3.16 3.35 -0.30
CA PHE A 224 2.68 2.61 -1.47
C PHE A 224 3.80 2.15 -2.40
N ALA A 225 4.87 2.94 -2.56
CA ALA A 225 6.04 2.55 -3.35
C ALA A 225 6.91 1.51 -2.62
N ALA A 226 6.96 1.55 -1.28
CA ALA A 226 7.74 0.61 -0.48
C ALA A 226 7.14 -0.80 -0.49
N GLN A 227 5.81 -0.95 -0.54
CA GLN A 227 5.15 -2.26 -0.58
C GLN A 227 5.66 -3.19 -1.70
N PRO A 228 5.65 -2.81 -3.00
CA PRO A 228 6.17 -3.66 -4.07
C PRO A 228 7.69 -3.86 -3.99
N ALA A 229 8.44 -2.83 -3.57
CA ALA A 229 9.89 -2.94 -3.40
C ALA A 229 10.27 -3.97 -2.33
N VAL A 230 9.62 -3.93 -1.16
CA VAL A 230 9.81 -4.90 -0.07
C VAL A 230 9.41 -6.30 -0.51
N ARG A 231 8.27 -6.47 -1.21
CA ARG A 231 7.86 -7.78 -1.74
C ARG A 231 8.90 -8.35 -2.70
N ARG A 232 9.44 -7.52 -3.60
CA ARG A 232 10.50 -7.94 -4.54
C ARG A 232 11.78 -8.33 -3.82
N ALA A 233 12.21 -7.54 -2.84
CA ALA A 233 13.37 -7.86 -2.01
C ALA A 233 13.19 -9.19 -1.27
N GLN A 234 12.00 -9.44 -0.69
CA GLN A 234 11.68 -10.71 -0.03
C GLN A 234 11.72 -11.88 -1.01
N HIS A 235 11.11 -11.77 -2.19
CA HIS A 235 11.17 -12.82 -3.21
C HIS A 235 12.61 -13.09 -3.67
N TYR A 236 13.41 -12.05 -3.84
CA TYR A 236 14.81 -12.18 -4.23
C TYR A 236 15.66 -12.85 -3.15
N LEU A 237 15.51 -12.41 -1.89
CA LEU A 237 16.19 -13.00 -0.74
C LEU A 237 15.76 -14.45 -0.52
N ARG A 238 14.46 -14.75 -0.64
CA ARG A 238 13.94 -16.13 -0.56
C ARG A 238 14.54 -16.98 -1.68
N ARG A 239 14.54 -16.50 -2.92
CA ARG A 239 15.14 -17.21 -4.07
C ARG A 239 16.62 -17.49 -3.85
N ARG A 240 17.39 -16.51 -3.36
CA ARG A 240 18.80 -16.69 -3.01
C ARG A 240 18.99 -17.71 -1.89
N ARG A 241 18.15 -17.67 -0.84
CA ARG A 241 18.20 -18.63 0.26
C ARG A 241 17.87 -20.04 -0.20
N THR A 242 16.83 -20.21 -1.04
CA THR A 242 16.48 -21.50 -1.67
C THR A 242 17.64 -22.04 -2.51
N ALA A 243 18.24 -21.20 -3.36
CA ALA A 243 19.39 -21.59 -4.18
C ALA A 243 20.63 -21.93 -3.34
N GLY A 244 20.87 -21.18 -2.26
CA GLY A 244 21.96 -21.46 -1.31
C GLY A 244 21.78 -22.79 -0.58
N LEU A 245 20.56 -23.10 -0.13
CA LEU A 245 20.23 -24.39 0.48
C LEU A 245 20.38 -25.55 -0.51
N ALA A 246 19.92 -25.38 -1.75
CA ALA A 246 20.11 -26.38 -2.81
C ALA A 246 21.60 -26.61 -3.11
N ALA A 247 22.41 -25.55 -3.15
CA ALA A 247 23.85 -25.66 -3.34
C ALA A 247 24.55 -26.37 -2.18
N GLN A 248 24.13 -26.11 -0.93
CA GLN A 248 24.66 -26.78 0.26
C GLN A 248 24.27 -28.27 0.35
N LEU A 249 23.09 -28.65 -0.15
CA LEU A 249 22.65 -30.04 -0.23
C LEU A 249 23.26 -30.80 -1.41
N LYS A 250 23.81 -30.12 -2.41
CA LYS A 250 24.36 -30.73 -3.63
C LYS A 250 25.41 -31.82 -3.38
N PRO A 251 26.36 -31.69 -2.44
CA PRO A 251 27.31 -32.76 -2.13
C PRO A 251 26.64 -34.01 -1.54
N LEU A 252 25.64 -33.81 -0.66
CA LEU A 252 24.86 -34.90 -0.06
C LEU A 252 24.00 -35.60 -1.11
N TRP A 253 23.38 -34.82 -1.98
CA TRP A 253 22.63 -35.30 -3.13
C TRP A 253 23.50 -36.17 -4.04
N ASN A 254 24.66 -35.68 -4.47
CA ASN A 254 25.59 -36.45 -5.31
C ASN A 254 25.97 -37.81 -4.69
N ARG A 255 26.19 -37.86 -3.37
CA ARG A 255 26.47 -39.13 -2.66
C ARG A 255 25.24 -40.06 -2.65
N ALA A 256 24.04 -39.51 -2.48
CA ALA A 256 22.79 -40.26 -2.55
C ALA A 256 22.54 -40.82 -3.96
N THR A 257 22.77 -40.02 -5.01
CA THR A 257 22.60 -40.45 -6.40
C THR A 257 23.65 -41.47 -6.84
N GLN A 258 24.88 -41.38 -6.34
CA GLN A 258 25.93 -42.38 -6.56
C GLN A 258 25.57 -43.72 -5.91
N ALA A 259 24.98 -43.70 -4.70
CA ALA A 259 24.51 -44.91 -4.03
C ALA A 259 23.31 -45.55 -4.75
N ARG A 260 22.53 -44.76 -5.51
CA ARG A 260 21.34 -45.22 -6.25
C ARG A 260 21.31 -44.67 -7.69
N PRO A 261 22.07 -45.26 -8.64
CA PRO A 261 22.21 -44.75 -10.00
C PRO A 261 20.89 -44.69 -10.81
N GLY A 262 19.89 -45.48 -10.43
CA GLY A 262 18.59 -45.60 -11.13
C GLY A 262 17.60 -44.45 -10.91
N LEU A 263 17.87 -43.52 -9.97
CA LEU A 263 17.00 -42.35 -9.73
C LEU A 263 17.23 -41.18 -10.70
N SER A 264 18.42 -41.12 -11.33
CA SER A 264 18.92 -39.90 -11.97
C SER A 264 18.60 -39.76 -13.46
N GLN A 265 17.84 -40.68 -14.06
CA GLN A 265 17.59 -40.72 -15.51
C GLN A 265 16.55 -39.69 -16.03
N ALA A 266 16.01 -38.83 -15.18
CA ALA A 266 15.22 -37.67 -15.62
C ALA A 266 16.13 -36.45 -15.87
N ASP A 267 16.54 -36.32 -17.12
CA ASP A 267 17.23 -35.23 -17.84
C ASP A 267 17.74 -34.03 -16.99
N PRO A 268 19.07 -33.83 -16.88
CA PRO A 268 19.67 -32.62 -16.30
C PRO A 268 19.23 -31.31 -16.96
N ARG A 269 18.68 -31.35 -18.18
CA ARG A 269 18.20 -30.18 -18.94
C ARG A 269 16.76 -29.76 -18.64
N ALA A 270 15.97 -30.58 -17.93
CA ALA A 270 14.60 -30.23 -17.54
C ALA A 270 14.55 -29.27 -16.32
N VAL A 271 15.67 -29.02 -15.65
CA VAL A 271 15.78 -28.03 -14.58
C VAL A 271 15.90 -26.64 -15.22
N ASN A 272 14.75 -26.09 -15.59
CA ASN A 272 14.68 -24.67 -15.88
C ASN A 272 15.21 -23.91 -14.66
N ALA A 273 16.22 -23.06 -14.86
CA ALA A 273 16.76 -22.14 -13.84
C ALA A 273 15.69 -21.19 -13.24
N GLU A 274 14.46 -21.26 -13.75
CA GLU A 274 13.30 -20.50 -13.33
C GLU A 274 12.59 -21.06 -12.09
N ASP A 275 12.72 -22.36 -11.75
CA ASP A 275 12.07 -22.95 -10.55
C ASP A 275 13.06 -23.51 -9.49
N PRO A 276 13.63 -22.62 -8.65
CA PRO A 276 14.53 -23.04 -7.57
C PRO A 276 13.82 -23.75 -6.41
N GLU A 277 12.51 -23.56 -6.22
CA GLU A 277 11.76 -24.27 -5.17
C GLU A 277 11.51 -25.71 -5.58
N GLY A 278 11.12 -25.97 -6.83
CA GLY A 278 11.02 -27.32 -7.39
C GLY A 278 12.36 -28.07 -7.39
N CYS A 279 13.46 -27.37 -7.70
CA CYS A 279 14.81 -27.92 -7.60
C CYS A 279 15.17 -28.34 -6.16
N LEU A 280 14.93 -27.47 -5.17
CA LEU A 280 15.18 -27.79 -3.77
C LEU A 280 14.31 -28.95 -3.27
N HIS A 281 13.02 -28.97 -3.66
CA HIS A 281 12.09 -30.05 -3.30
C HIS A 281 12.58 -31.40 -3.81
N ARG A 282 12.96 -31.48 -5.09
CA ARG A 282 13.49 -32.70 -5.70
C ARG A 282 14.75 -33.19 -5.01
N VAL A 283 15.70 -32.28 -4.72
CA VAL A 283 16.94 -32.63 -4.00
C VAL A 283 16.64 -33.24 -2.64
N ILE A 284 15.67 -32.69 -1.88
CA ILE A 284 15.28 -33.22 -0.57
C ILE A 284 14.65 -34.61 -0.68
N VAL A 285 13.72 -34.80 -1.63
CA VAL A 285 13.05 -36.10 -1.85
C VAL A 285 14.05 -37.18 -2.21
N GLU A 286 14.96 -36.92 -3.16
CA GLU A 286 15.95 -37.92 -3.59
C GLU A 286 16.94 -38.30 -2.47
N ILE A 287 17.31 -37.35 -1.59
CA ILE A 287 18.13 -37.65 -0.40
C ILE A 287 17.33 -38.47 0.62
N ARG A 288 16.04 -38.14 0.87
CA ARG A 288 15.17 -38.90 1.78
C ARG A 288 14.94 -40.33 1.30
N ASP A 289 14.68 -40.51 0.02
CA ASP A 289 14.52 -41.84 -0.58
C ASP A 289 15.78 -42.68 -0.40
N ALA A 290 16.96 -42.08 -0.58
CA ALA A 290 18.23 -42.79 -0.36
C ALA A 290 18.48 -43.14 1.12
N MET A 291 17.91 -42.40 2.06
CA MET A 291 17.99 -42.72 3.49
C MET A 291 17.04 -43.83 3.92
N ILE A 292 15.91 -44.00 3.23
CA ILE A 292 14.86 -44.97 3.58
C ILE A 292 15.10 -46.32 2.89
N ASP A 293 15.72 -46.34 1.71
CA ASP A 293 15.95 -47.57 0.94
C ASP A 293 16.85 -48.56 1.71
N PRO A 294 16.31 -49.72 2.15
CA PRO A 294 17.06 -50.69 2.96
C PRO A 294 18.13 -51.43 2.16
N ARG A 295 18.15 -51.29 0.83
CA ARG A 295 19.10 -51.97 -0.07
C ARG A 295 20.43 -51.24 -0.19
N ILE A 296 20.54 -50.02 0.34
CA ILE A 296 21.74 -49.18 0.25
C ILE A 296 22.21 -48.75 1.63
N THR A 297 23.52 -48.77 1.86
CA THR A 297 24.11 -48.28 3.12
C THR A 297 24.45 -46.80 2.98
N PHE A 298 23.45 -45.92 3.14
CA PHE A 298 23.64 -44.48 3.09
C PHE A 298 23.77 -43.88 4.49
N LYS A 299 25.01 -43.53 4.90
CA LYS A 299 25.28 -42.90 6.20
C LYS A 299 25.28 -41.38 6.09
N THR A 300 24.43 -40.74 6.91
CA THR A 300 24.32 -39.28 7.05
C THR A 300 24.84 -38.82 8.40
N SER A 301 25.62 -37.74 8.42
CA SER A 301 26.09 -37.12 9.66
C SER A 301 24.96 -36.32 10.35
N ARG A 302 25.13 -36.00 11.63
CA ARG A 302 24.17 -35.17 12.38
C ARG A 302 24.01 -33.78 11.76
N ALA A 303 25.11 -33.18 11.29
CA ALA A 303 25.10 -31.87 10.62
C ALA A 303 24.31 -31.88 9.30
N GLU A 304 24.42 -32.96 8.52
CA GLU A 304 23.70 -33.12 7.26
C GLU A 304 22.20 -33.30 7.48
N ARG A 305 21.79 -34.02 8.52
CA ARG A 305 20.38 -34.15 8.92
C ARG A 305 19.80 -32.79 9.32
N THR A 306 20.53 -32.02 10.14
CA THR A 306 20.07 -30.67 10.52
C THR A 306 19.94 -29.73 9.32
N LEU A 307 20.79 -29.88 8.30
CA LEU A 307 20.74 -29.08 7.09
C LEU A 307 19.55 -29.48 6.20
N LEU A 308 19.25 -30.78 6.12
CA LEU A 308 18.08 -31.31 5.42
C LEU A 308 16.78 -30.85 6.08
N ASP A 309 16.66 -30.97 7.40
CA ASP A 309 15.48 -30.54 8.17
C ASP A 309 15.24 -29.02 8.02
N ARG A 310 16.31 -28.21 7.99
CA ARG A 310 16.23 -26.77 7.75
C ARG A 310 15.81 -26.42 6.32
N ALA A 311 16.21 -27.22 5.34
CA ALA A 311 15.80 -27.01 3.96
C ALA A 311 14.32 -27.39 3.76
N GLU A 312 13.86 -28.45 4.44
CA GLU A 312 12.47 -28.89 4.49
C GLU A 312 11.58 -27.85 5.21
N SER A 313 12.01 -27.33 6.35
CA SER A 313 11.30 -26.25 7.07
C SER A 313 11.18 -24.97 6.25
N HIS A 314 12.18 -24.64 5.44
CA HIS A 314 12.17 -23.49 4.53
C HIS A 314 11.19 -23.66 3.36
N LEU A 315 11.06 -24.87 2.80
CA LEU A 315 10.07 -25.18 1.75
C LEU A 315 8.64 -25.17 2.28
N LEU A 316 8.41 -25.80 3.44
CA LEU A 316 7.10 -25.83 4.10
C LEU A 316 6.67 -24.46 4.64
N GLY A 317 7.57 -23.47 4.66
CA GLY A 317 7.31 -22.14 5.20
C GLY A 317 7.28 -22.08 6.72
N CYS A 318 7.65 -23.17 7.40
CA CYS A 318 7.70 -23.29 8.87
C CYS A 318 8.76 -22.40 9.53
N ASP A 319 9.77 -21.95 8.78
CA ASP A 319 10.74 -20.93 9.24
C ASP A 319 10.09 -19.58 9.63
N ARG A 320 8.82 -19.34 9.24
CA ARG A 320 8.02 -18.19 9.71
C ARG A 320 7.23 -18.45 10.99
N ALA A 321 6.95 -19.71 11.33
CA ALA A 321 6.14 -20.07 12.49
C ALA A 321 6.97 -20.15 13.79
N THR A 322 8.29 -20.33 13.70
CA THR A 322 9.17 -20.46 14.86
C THR A 322 9.58 -19.14 15.51
N THR A 323 9.12 -17.98 14.99
CA THR A 323 9.23 -16.67 15.68
C THR A 323 7.95 -16.27 16.43
N SER A 324 6.85 -17.02 16.30
CA SER A 324 5.79 -16.97 17.30
C SER A 324 6.18 -17.90 18.45
N GLY A 325 6.58 -17.30 19.57
CA GLY A 325 6.94 -18.01 20.81
C GLY A 325 5.85 -19.00 21.26
N PRO A 326 6.21 -19.98 22.10
CA PRO A 326 5.33 -21.07 22.45
C PRO A 326 4.08 -20.53 23.15
N ARG A 327 2.91 -20.79 22.56
CA ARG A 327 1.66 -20.84 23.31
C ARG A 327 1.81 -21.98 24.31
N THR A 328 2.06 -21.64 25.56
CA THR A 328 1.83 -22.51 26.71
C THR A 328 0.39 -23.02 26.63
N GLN A 329 0.25 -24.29 26.23
CA GLN A 329 -0.89 -25.09 26.65
C GLN A 329 -0.64 -25.42 28.11
N SER A 330 -1.26 -24.64 29.00
CA SER A 330 -1.45 -25.09 30.38
C SER A 330 -2.68 -25.98 30.39
N GLU A 331 -2.40 -27.24 30.72
CA GLU A 331 -3.28 -28.22 31.33
C GLU A 331 -4.39 -27.61 32.19
N GLU A 332 -5.63 -27.99 31.91
CA GLU A 332 -6.63 -28.18 32.96
C GLU A 332 -7.43 -29.43 32.60
N ALA A 333 -6.98 -30.56 33.14
CA ALA A 333 -7.76 -31.75 33.34
C ALA A 333 -7.76 -32.07 34.84
N GLY A 334 -8.93 -31.97 35.46
CA GLY A 334 -9.31 -32.69 36.67
C GLY A 334 -8.82 -32.14 38.02
N SER A 335 -9.70 -31.42 38.71
CA SER A 335 -10.37 -31.94 39.92
C SER A 335 -11.61 -31.12 40.26
#